data_AF-A0A561PU26-F1
#
_entry.id   AF-A0A561PU26-F1
#
_cell.length_a   1.000
_cell.length_b   1.000
_cell.length_c   1.000
_cell.angle_alpha   90.00
_cell.angle_beta   90.00
_cell.angle_gamma   90.00
#
_symmetry.space_group_name_H-M   'P 1'
#
loop_
_entity.id
_entity.type
_entity.pdbx_description
1 polymer ?
#
loop_
_entity_poly.entity_id
_entity_poly.type
_entity_poly.pdbx_seq_one_letter_code
_entity_poly.pdbx_strand_id
1 'polypeptide(L)'
;MSRFTSLYLLAFSLLTLSACGSLEMAHPDGPTPVNPPGTPSTGGGKSKVEGTWSFVGATNYSVATSSQQGMTAVMTCSYKTVDNQGDIIFDGKNMTAKNLGYILDGSIRSVLSEGSTVLNDMTMPLGMALPPYNSSAPYKQLDDNTIYMEKGFIQDVSGMIGTESTGGAAKISWSGDTLVLTVDLAQVNAPGTKLSGSQVVKCVKK
;
A
#
# COMPACT_ATOMS: atom_id res chain seq x y z
N MET A 1 24.60 28.47 13.43
CA MET A 1 24.36 27.48 12.35
C MET A 1 23.22 26.49 12.66
N SER A 2 22.22 26.82 13.50
CA SER A 2 21.11 25.87 13.83
C SER A 2 19.76 26.20 13.20
N ARG A 3 19.62 27.35 12.51
CA ARG A 3 18.33 27.77 11.93
C ARG A 3 18.12 27.28 10.48
N PHE A 4 19.19 26.95 9.76
CA PHE A 4 19.09 26.44 8.39
C PHE A 4 18.71 24.94 8.35
N THR A 5 19.17 24.14 9.31
CA THR A 5 18.86 22.70 9.41
C THR A 5 17.36 22.45 9.65
N SER A 6 16.70 23.33 10.41
CA SER A 6 15.27 23.23 10.71
C SER A 6 14.38 23.58 9.50
N LEU A 7 14.88 24.42 8.58
CA LEU A 7 14.18 24.76 7.33
C LEU A 7 14.30 23.64 6.29
N TYR A 8 15.43 22.92 6.24
CA TYR A 8 15.61 21.77 5.37
C TYR A 8 14.79 20.55 5.80
N LEU A 9 14.69 20.28 7.11
CA LEU A 9 13.83 19.22 7.63
C LEU A 9 12.34 19.47 7.34
N LEU A 10 11.89 20.73 7.41
CA LEU A 10 10.51 21.12 7.11
C LEU A 10 10.20 21.05 5.60
N ALA A 11 11.16 21.40 4.73
CA ALA A 11 11.00 21.29 3.28
C ALA A 11 11.01 19.83 2.80
N PHE A 12 11.79 18.95 3.45
CA PHE A 12 11.77 17.51 3.15
C PHE A 12 10.44 16.85 3.55
N SER A 13 9.83 17.27 4.67
CA SER A 13 8.50 16.79 5.07
C SER A 13 7.37 17.25 4.15
N LEU A 14 7.55 18.35 3.40
CA LEU A 14 6.55 18.85 2.45
C LEU A 14 6.65 18.20 1.05
N LEU A 15 7.84 17.72 0.66
CA LEU A 15 8.06 17.06 -0.63
C LEU A 15 7.68 15.56 -0.63
N THR A 16 7.59 14.93 0.53
CA THR A 16 7.06 13.55 0.65
C THR A 16 5.54 13.49 0.61
N LEU A 17 4.84 14.63 0.76
CA LEU A 17 3.38 14.69 0.72
C LEU A 17 2.79 14.81 -0.70
N SER A 18 3.60 15.12 -1.72
CA SER A 18 3.15 15.21 -3.11
C SER A 18 3.52 13.99 -3.97
N ALA A 19 4.37 13.07 -3.49
CA ALA A 19 4.68 11.84 -4.22
C ALA A 19 3.59 10.75 -4.06
N CYS A 20 2.70 10.90 -3.07
CA CYS A 20 1.55 10.02 -2.83
C CYS A 20 0.21 10.69 -3.20
N GLY A 21 0.25 11.80 -3.95
CA GLY A 21 -0.92 12.52 -4.46
C GLY A 21 -0.87 12.59 -5.97
N SER A 22 -1.69 11.77 -6.62
CA SER A 22 -2.05 11.84 -8.06
C SER A 22 -0.87 11.88 -9.05
N LEU A 23 -0.41 10.69 -9.46
CA LEU A 23 0.00 10.53 -10.85
C LEU A 23 -1.23 10.06 -11.64
N GLU A 24 -2.01 11.04 -12.11
CA GLU A 24 -2.89 10.85 -13.24
C GLU A 24 -2.06 10.30 -14.40
N MET A 25 -2.33 9.06 -14.80
CA MET A 25 -1.84 8.53 -16.07
C MET A 25 -2.56 9.28 -17.17
N ALA A 26 -1.95 10.37 -17.66
CA ALA A 26 -2.31 10.96 -18.95
C ALA A 26 -2.05 9.90 -20.02
N HIS A 27 -3.10 9.17 -20.39
CA HIS A 27 -3.12 8.33 -21.58
C HIS A 27 -3.08 9.27 -22.80
N PRO A 28 -2.19 9.06 -23.79
CA PRO A 28 -2.30 9.79 -25.05
C PRO A 28 -3.58 9.36 -25.74
N ASP A 29 -4.49 10.30 -26.01
CA ASP A 29 -5.74 10.08 -26.74
C ASP A 29 -5.50 9.30 -28.05
N GLY A 30 -5.72 7.98 -27.99
CA GLY A 30 -5.89 7.14 -29.16
C GLY A 30 -7.37 7.13 -29.56
N PRO A 31 -7.69 7.06 -30.87
CA PRO A 31 -9.07 7.08 -31.34
C PRO A 31 -9.88 5.93 -30.71
N THR A 32 -11.07 6.26 -30.23
CA THR A 32 -12.04 5.36 -29.60
C THR A 32 -12.30 4.11 -30.45
N PRO A 33 -12.09 2.89 -29.92
CA PRO A 33 -12.61 1.68 -30.56
C PRO A 33 -14.12 1.68 -30.42
N VAL A 34 -14.83 1.78 -31.54
CA VAL A 34 -16.25 1.46 -31.63
C VAL A 34 -16.43 -0.03 -31.29
N ASN A 35 -17.05 -0.32 -30.14
CA ASN A 35 -17.42 -1.68 -29.76
C ASN A 35 -18.58 -2.18 -30.66
N PRO A 36 -18.49 -3.40 -31.25
CA PRO A 36 -19.65 -4.05 -31.85
C PRO A 36 -20.61 -4.56 -30.76
N PRO A 37 -21.91 -4.73 -31.05
CA PRO A 37 -22.90 -5.17 -30.07
C PRO A 37 -22.67 -6.62 -29.59
N GLY A 38 -22.52 -6.76 -28.26
CA GLY A 38 -23.03 -7.82 -27.40
C GLY A 38 -22.89 -9.29 -27.84
N THR A 39 -21.96 -10.00 -27.19
CA THR A 39 -22.09 -11.44 -26.94
C THR A 39 -22.44 -11.65 -25.46
N PRO A 40 -23.46 -12.43 -25.09
CA PRO A 40 -23.71 -12.78 -23.70
C PRO A 40 -22.56 -13.67 -23.21
N SER A 41 -21.81 -13.20 -22.21
CA SER A 41 -20.84 -14.00 -21.48
C SER A 41 -21.58 -15.06 -20.67
N THR A 42 -21.68 -16.25 -21.24
CA THR A 42 -22.14 -17.48 -20.58
C THR A 42 -21.05 -18.01 -19.65
N GLY A 43 -21.35 -18.13 -18.36
CA GLY A 43 -20.61 -19.01 -17.44
C GLY A 43 -19.94 -18.32 -16.25
N GLY A 44 -20.73 -18.01 -15.22
CA GLY A 44 -20.22 -17.62 -13.90
C GLY A 44 -19.48 -18.77 -13.23
N GLY A 45 -18.16 -18.82 -13.39
CA GLY A 45 -17.29 -19.41 -12.39
C GLY A 45 -17.00 -18.34 -11.35
N LYS A 46 -17.48 -18.51 -10.11
CA LYS A 46 -17.13 -17.62 -9.00
C LYS A 46 -15.60 -17.55 -8.91
N SER A 47 -15.04 -16.35 -8.87
CA SER A 47 -13.63 -16.21 -8.54
C SER A 47 -13.36 -16.91 -7.21
N LYS A 48 -12.26 -17.68 -7.09
CA LYS A 48 -11.91 -18.36 -5.83
C LYS A 48 -11.76 -17.37 -4.66
N VAL A 49 -11.52 -16.09 -4.94
CA VAL A 49 -11.39 -15.02 -3.95
C VAL A 49 -12.73 -14.46 -3.47
N GLU A 50 -13.81 -14.64 -4.24
CA GLU A 50 -15.15 -14.15 -3.87
C GLU A 50 -15.62 -14.76 -2.54
N GLY A 51 -16.18 -13.91 -1.68
CA GLY A 51 -16.67 -14.31 -0.38
C GLY A 51 -16.35 -13.30 0.72
N THR A 52 -16.70 -13.67 1.94
CA THR A 52 -16.40 -12.92 3.16
C THR A 52 -15.28 -13.59 3.92
N TRP A 53 -14.29 -12.78 4.30
CA TRP A 53 -13.08 -13.23 4.95
C TRP A 53 -12.87 -12.43 6.23
N SER A 54 -12.61 -13.11 7.35
CA SER A 54 -12.18 -12.46 8.58
C SER A 54 -10.74 -11.97 8.42
N PHE A 55 -10.47 -10.70 8.72
CA PHE A 55 -9.11 -10.16 8.70
C PHE A 55 -8.29 -10.73 9.86
N VAL A 56 -7.22 -11.46 9.54
CA VAL A 56 -6.34 -12.07 10.56
C VAL A 56 -5.18 -11.16 10.89
N GLY A 57 -4.67 -10.43 9.90
CA GLY A 57 -3.62 -9.45 10.09
C GLY A 57 -2.83 -9.16 8.82
N ALA A 58 -1.92 -8.20 8.93
CA ALA A 58 -1.01 -7.83 7.88
C ALA A 58 0.42 -7.65 8.41
N THR A 59 1.39 -7.87 7.54
CA THR A 59 2.79 -7.49 7.76
C THR A 59 3.24 -6.60 6.62
N ASN A 60 3.99 -5.57 6.94
CA ASN A 60 4.56 -4.65 5.98
C ASN A 60 6.07 -4.54 6.19
N TYR A 61 6.80 -4.52 5.09
CA TYR A 61 8.18 -4.06 5.06
C TYR A 61 8.35 -3.14 3.86
N SER A 62 8.82 -1.91 4.08
CA SER A 62 9.12 -0.97 3.00
C SER A 62 10.38 -0.18 3.28
N VAL A 63 11.06 0.18 2.20
CA VAL A 63 12.27 1.00 2.17
C VAL A 63 12.07 2.09 1.14
N ALA A 64 12.10 3.34 1.59
CA ALA A 64 12.16 4.52 0.74
C ALA A 64 13.57 5.10 0.79
N THR A 65 14.18 5.35 -0.37
CA THR A 65 15.48 6.01 -0.50
C THR A 65 15.28 7.27 -1.31
N SER A 66 15.68 8.42 -0.77
CA SER A 66 15.75 9.68 -1.50
C SER A 66 17.21 10.15 -1.56
N SER A 67 17.66 10.65 -2.70
CA SER A 67 19.02 11.12 -2.92
C SER A 67 19.02 12.40 -3.73
N GLN A 68 19.57 13.47 -3.15
CA GLN A 68 19.62 14.79 -3.74
C GLN A 68 20.90 15.52 -3.31
N GLN A 69 21.65 16.08 -4.26
CA GLN A 69 22.84 16.91 -4.01
C GLN A 69 23.89 16.26 -3.08
N GLY A 70 24.11 14.95 -3.20
CA GLY A 70 25.10 14.22 -2.39
C GLY A 70 24.59 13.78 -1.01
N MET A 71 23.40 14.20 -0.60
CA MET A 71 22.69 13.68 0.56
C MET A 71 21.79 12.51 0.16
N THR A 72 21.78 11.47 0.99
CA THR A 72 20.91 10.29 0.85
C THR A 72 20.16 10.06 2.16
N ALA A 73 18.82 10.06 2.07
CA ALA A 73 17.92 9.69 3.15
C ALA A 73 17.32 8.30 2.86
N VAL A 74 17.44 7.38 3.80
CA VAL A 74 16.85 6.04 3.75
C VAL A 74 15.87 5.88 4.90
N MET A 75 14.60 5.67 4.58
CA MET A 75 13.55 5.37 5.55
C MET A 75 13.12 3.92 5.40
N THR A 76 13.21 3.14 6.47
CA THR A 76 12.74 1.76 6.55
C THR A 76 11.55 1.71 7.49
N CYS A 77 10.43 1.15 7.04
CA CYS A 77 9.24 0.93 7.84
C CYS A 77 8.95 -0.57 7.89
N SER A 78 8.87 -1.13 9.09
CA SER A 78 8.50 -2.51 9.29
C SER A 78 7.50 -2.61 10.42
N TYR A 79 6.35 -3.22 10.14
CA TYR A 79 5.31 -3.42 11.13
C TYR A 79 4.51 -4.67 10.85
N LYS A 80 3.82 -5.15 11.88
CA LYS A 80 2.72 -6.09 11.79
C LYS A 80 1.48 -5.48 12.44
N THR A 81 0.32 -6.01 12.11
CA THR A 81 -0.92 -5.64 12.78
C THR A 81 -1.24 -6.63 13.90
N VAL A 82 -1.70 -6.13 15.04
CA VAL A 82 -2.17 -6.90 16.20
C VAL A 82 -3.56 -6.42 16.60
N ASP A 83 -4.26 -7.19 17.45
CA ASP A 83 -5.64 -6.90 17.85
C ASP A 83 -6.57 -6.65 16.65
N ASN A 84 -6.43 -7.53 15.65
CA ASN A 84 -7.07 -7.42 14.36
C ASN A 84 -8.57 -7.76 14.45
N GLN A 85 -9.39 -6.94 13.83
CA GLN A 85 -10.83 -7.15 13.71
C GLN A 85 -11.35 -6.66 12.37
N GLY A 86 -12.55 -7.13 12.01
CA GLY A 86 -13.24 -6.75 10.78
C GLY A 86 -13.13 -7.79 9.68
N ASP A 87 -13.84 -7.50 8.59
CA ASP A 87 -14.02 -8.41 7.47
C ASP A 87 -13.56 -7.77 6.17
N ILE A 88 -13.10 -8.61 5.24
CA ILE A 88 -12.82 -8.25 3.86
C ILE A 88 -13.78 -9.04 2.98
N ILE A 89 -14.51 -8.34 2.13
CA ILE A 89 -15.55 -8.91 1.28
C ILE A 89 -15.16 -8.69 -0.18
N PHE A 90 -15.10 -9.76 -0.96
CA PHE A 90 -14.93 -9.73 -2.41
C PHE A 90 -16.26 -10.12 -3.07
N ASP A 91 -16.91 -9.18 -3.77
CA ASP A 91 -18.24 -9.38 -4.38
C ASP A 91 -18.21 -9.64 -5.91
N GLY A 92 -17.02 -9.83 -6.48
CA GLY A 92 -16.79 -9.95 -7.92
C GLY A 92 -16.47 -8.63 -8.63
N LYS A 93 -16.68 -7.48 -7.97
CA LYS A 93 -16.40 -6.14 -8.50
C LYS A 93 -15.65 -5.24 -7.53
N ASN A 94 -16.00 -5.29 -6.25
CA ASN A 94 -15.46 -4.48 -5.19
C ASN A 94 -14.87 -5.36 -4.09
N MET A 95 -13.79 -4.86 -3.53
CA MET A 95 -13.24 -5.35 -2.28
C MET A 95 -13.64 -4.35 -1.20
N THR A 96 -14.39 -4.80 -0.20
CA THR A 96 -14.90 -3.97 0.88
C THR A 96 -14.29 -4.41 2.21
N ALA A 97 -13.64 -3.49 2.90
CA ALA A 97 -13.27 -3.66 4.30
C ALA A 97 -14.44 -3.18 5.18
N LYS A 98 -14.90 -4.03 6.10
CA LYS A 98 -16.01 -3.73 7.01
C LYS A 98 -15.55 -3.83 8.45
N ASN A 99 -15.70 -2.74 9.20
CA ASN A 99 -15.30 -2.64 10.61
C ASN A 99 -13.84 -3.06 10.83
N LEU A 100 -12.97 -2.72 9.88
CA LEU A 100 -11.57 -3.11 9.89
C LEU A 100 -10.82 -2.24 10.90
N GLY A 101 -10.24 -2.85 11.93
CA GLY A 101 -9.50 -2.16 12.99
C GLY A 101 -8.33 -3.01 13.46
N TYR A 102 -7.25 -2.35 13.88
CA TYR A 102 -6.02 -3.02 14.30
C TYR A 102 -5.06 -2.05 14.98
N ILE A 103 -4.06 -2.60 15.67
CA ILE A 103 -2.91 -1.87 16.21
C ILE A 103 -1.69 -2.19 15.37
N LEU A 104 -0.91 -1.18 15.03
CA LEU A 104 0.40 -1.33 14.41
C LEU A 104 1.45 -1.59 15.49
N ASP A 105 2.22 -2.65 15.33
CA ASP A 105 3.37 -3.00 16.16
C ASP A 105 4.60 -3.11 15.27
N GLY A 106 5.51 -2.15 15.37
CA GLY A 106 6.66 -2.07 14.49
C GLY A 106 7.63 -0.94 14.81
N SER A 107 8.42 -0.57 13.81
CA SER A 107 9.38 0.53 13.90
C SER A 107 9.59 1.22 12.56
N ILE A 108 9.99 2.48 12.65
CA ILE A 108 10.45 3.29 11.53
C ILE A 108 11.90 3.68 11.82
N ARG A 109 12.82 3.33 10.91
CA ARG A 109 14.22 3.75 10.96
C ARG A 109 14.49 4.76 9.86
N SER A 110 15.16 5.85 10.18
CA SER A 110 15.59 6.88 9.24
C SER A 110 17.10 7.08 9.34
N VAL A 111 17.78 6.97 8.20
CA VAL A 111 19.22 7.17 8.06
C VAL A 111 19.46 8.29 7.06
N LEU A 112 20.14 9.36 7.48
CA LEU A 112 20.59 10.44 6.62
C LEU A 112 22.11 10.36 6.48
N SER A 113 22.60 10.42 5.26
CA SER A 113 24.02 10.33 4.92
C SER A 113 24.40 11.39 3.90
N GLU A 114 25.66 11.83 3.92
CA GLU A 114 26.29 12.65 2.88
C GLU A 114 27.54 11.90 2.38
N GLY A 115 27.50 11.44 1.13
CA GLY A 115 28.49 10.50 0.61
C GLY A 115 28.56 9.22 1.45
N SER A 116 29.72 8.93 2.04
CA SER A 116 29.94 7.77 2.92
C SER A 116 29.74 8.06 4.41
N THR A 117 29.42 9.31 4.78
CA THR A 117 29.30 9.71 6.18
C THR A 117 27.84 9.70 6.62
N VAL A 118 27.51 8.95 7.66
CA VAL A 118 26.18 8.99 8.30
C VAL A 118 26.09 10.26 9.13
N LEU A 119 25.13 11.13 8.79
CA LEU A 119 24.85 12.38 9.51
C LEU A 119 23.83 12.14 10.64
N ASN A 120 22.86 11.26 10.42
CA ASN A 120 21.83 10.92 11.40
C ASN A 120 21.37 9.47 11.21
N ASP A 121 21.11 8.77 12.32
CA ASP A 121 20.47 7.45 12.33
C ASP A 121 19.54 7.40 13.54
N MET A 122 18.24 7.30 13.27
CA MET A 122 17.23 7.26 14.31
C MET A 122 16.25 6.14 14.04
N THR A 123 15.81 5.49 15.11
CA THR A 123 14.73 4.50 15.07
C THR A 123 13.64 4.92 16.05
N MET A 124 12.41 4.92 15.59
CA MET A 124 11.22 5.23 16.38
C MET A 124 10.31 4.01 16.43
N PRO A 125 9.76 3.65 17.60
CA PRO A 125 8.72 2.63 17.67
C PRO A 125 7.45 3.13 16.96
N LEU A 126 6.78 2.22 16.27
CA LEU A 126 5.47 2.46 15.66
C LEU A 126 4.43 1.66 16.45
N GLY A 127 3.66 2.38 17.28
CA GLY A 127 2.60 1.84 18.12
C GLY A 127 1.35 2.70 17.97
N MET A 128 0.51 2.40 16.98
CA MET A 128 -0.67 3.22 16.65
C MET A 128 -1.89 2.34 16.51
N ALA A 129 -2.96 2.66 17.24
CA ALA A 129 -4.25 2.04 17.08
C ALA A 129 -5.03 2.73 15.96
N LEU A 130 -5.46 1.98 14.96
CA LEU A 130 -6.41 2.44 13.96
C LEU A 130 -7.82 2.05 14.40
N PRO A 131 -8.71 3.05 14.63
CA PRO A 131 -10.10 2.76 14.99
C PRO A 131 -10.78 2.02 13.82
N PRO A 132 -11.85 1.25 14.10
CA PRO A 132 -12.58 0.57 13.05
C PRO A 132 -13.04 1.53 11.94
N TYR A 133 -12.75 1.15 10.70
CA TYR A 133 -13.19 1.89 9.52
C TYR A 133 -13.83 0.97 8.49
N ASN A 134 -14.53 1.58 7.54
CA ASN A 134 -15.02 0.92 6.35
C ASN A 134 -14.35 1.53 5.14
N SER A 135 -13.97 0.71 4.16
CA SER A 135 -13.46 1.17 2.87
C SER A 135 -13.98 0.27 1.77
N SER A 136 -14.02 0.78 0.55
CA SER A 136 -14.40 -0.01 -0.62
C SER A 136 -13.61 0.47 -1.83
N ALA A 137 -12.99 -0.48 -2.51
CA ALA A 137 -12.20 -0.23 -3.71
C ALA A 137 -12.64 -1.18 -4.82
N PRO A 138 -12.80 -0.69 -6.06
CA PRO A 138 -12.95 -1.57 -7.21
C PRO A 138 -11.73 -2.49 -7.34
N TYR A 139 -11.99 -3.75 -7.67
CA TYR A 139 -10.94 -4.70 -8.02
C TYR A 139 -11.33 -5.46 -9.28
N LYS A 140 -10.32 -5.99 -9.96
CA LYS A 140 -10.47 -6.93 -11.07
C LYS A 140 -9.54 -8.09 -10.86
N GLN A 141 -10.02 -9.30 -11.16
CA GLN A 141 -9.14 -10.45 -11.27
C GLN A 141 -8.40 -10.39 -12.61
N LEU A 142 -7.07 -10.45 -12.56
CA LEU A 142 -6.23 -10.50 -13.75
C LEU A 142 -6.02 -11.94 -14.23
N ASP A 143 -5.81 -12.85 -13.28
CA ASP A 143 -5.63 -14.28 -13.50
C ASP A 143 -6.01 -15.06 -12.23
N ASP A 144 -5.88 -16.40 -12.24
CA ASP A 144 -6.25 -17.27 -11.11
C ASP A 144 -5.54 -16.93 -9.79
N ASN A 145 -4.38 -16.29 -9.85
CA ASN A 145 -3.52 -15.98 -8.71
C ASN A 145 -3.22 -14.49 -8.58
N THR A 146 -3.90 -13.61 -9.30
CA THR A 146 -3.62 -12.17 -9.27
C THR A 146 -4.90 -11.36 -9.34
N ILE A 147 -5.05 -10.43 -8.40
CA ILE A 147 -6.04 -9.36 -8.47
C ILE A 147 -5.35 -8.01 -8.63
N TYR A 148 -6.02 -7.09 -9.28
CA TYR A 148 -5.63 -5.68 -9.33
C TYR A 148 -6.67 -4.86 -8.58
N MET A 149 -6.21 -4.02 -7.66
CA MET A 149 -7.05 -3.11 -6.88
C MET A 149 -6.75 -1.69 -7.32
N GLU A 150 -7.77 -0.87 -7.58
CA GLU A 150 -7.58 0.54 -7.94
C GLU A 150 -7.09 1.38 -6.76
N LYS A 151 -7.41 0.94 -5.54
CA LYS A 151 -6.95 1.52 -4.29
C LYS A 151 -6.61 0.41 -3.30
N GLY A 152 -5.64 0.67 -2.43
CA GLY A 152 -5.36 -0.17 -1.28
C GLY A 152 -6.46 -0.03 -0.22
N PHE A 153 -6.56 -1.04 0.64
CA PHE A 153 -7.64 -1.14 1.63
C PHE A 153 -7.15 -1.01 3.08
N ILE A 154 -5.84 -1.20 3.27
CA ILE A 154 -5.14 -0.88 4.51
C ILE A 154 -4.73 0.59 4.42
N GLN A 155 -5.01 1.36 5.48
CA GLN A 155 -4.63 2.77 5.52
C GLN A 155 -3.10 2.91 5.49
N ASP A 156 -2.63 3.90 4.75
CA ASP A 156 -1.23 4.29 4.78
C ASP A 156 -0.95 5.05 6.08
N VAL A 157 0.21 4.76 6.68
CA VAL A 157 0.66 5.36 7.94
C VAL A 157 1.86 6.28 7.75
N SER A 158 2.31 6.50 6.50
CA SER A 158 3.49 7.31 6.21
C SER A 158 3.26 8.83 6.23
N GLY A 159 2.08 9.34 6.60
CA GLY A 159 1.92 10.81 6.67
C GLY A 159 0.57 11.39 7.09
N MET A 160 -0.55 10.67 7.02
CA MET A 160 -1.85 11.15 7.48
C MET A 160 -2.79 9.97 7.72
N ILE A 161 -3.31 9.83 8.94
CA ILE A 161 -4.40 8.89 9.24
C ILE A 161 -5.57 9.21 8.27
N GLY A 162 -6.09 8.19 7.59
CA GLY A 162 -7.25 8.33 6.69
C GLY A 162 -6.97 8.34 5.19
N THR A 163 -5.71 8.26 4.73
CA THR A 163 -5.41 8.07 3.30
C THR A 163 -5.30 6.58 2.98
N GLU A 164 -6.08 6.11 2.00
CA GLU A 164 -5.99 4.75 1.47
C GLU A 164 -4.63 4.56 0.78
N SER A 165 -3.99 3.41 1.00
CA SER A 165 -2.75 3.09 0.27
C SER A 165 -2.99 3.06 -1.24
N THR A 166 -1.94 3.28 -2.03
CA THR A 166 -2.06 3.19 -3.49
C THR A 166 -2.49 1.79 -3.92
N GLY A 167 -3.36 1.71 -4.92
CA GLY A 167 -3.75 0.45 -5.54
C GLY A 167 -2.57 -0.27 -6.20
N GLY A 168 -2.75 -1.55 -6.49
CA GLY A 168 -1.70 -2.37 -7.08
C GLY A 168 -2.17 -3.78 -7.38
N ALA A 169 -1.31 -4.53 -8.07
CA ALA A 169 -1.51 -5.96 -8.24
C ALA A 169 -1.14 -6.70 -6.94
N ALA A 170 -2.06 -7.54 -6.46
CA ALA A 170 -1.81 -8.46 -5.36
C ALA A 170 -1.79 -9.89 -5.90
N LYS A 171 -0.73 -10.62 -5.55
CA LYS A 171 -0.67 -12.08 -5.74
C LYS A 171 -1.51 -12.76 -4.67
N ILE A 172 -2.29 -13.73 -5.09
CA ILE A 172 -3.15 -14.56 -4.27
C ILE A 172 -2.46 -15.89 -4.05
N SER A 173 -2.43 -16.34 -2.80
CA SER A 173 -2.09 -17.71 -2.46
C SER A 173 -2.99 -18.22 -1.34
N TRP A 174 -3.00 -19.55 -1.17
CA TRP A 174 -3.91 -20.25 -0.29
C TRP A 174 -3.13 -21.15 0.66
N SER A 175 -3.48 -21.13 1.93
CA SER A 175 -2.98 -22.07 2.94
C SER A 175 -4.16 -22.63 3.72
N GLY A 176 -4.72 -23.74 3.26
CA GLY A 176 -6.00 -24.24 3.74
C GLY A 176 -7.11 -23.22 3.52
N ASP A 177 -7.82 -22.83 4.58
CA ASP A 177 -8.87 -21.82 4.57
C ASP A 177 -8.35 -20.38 4.70
N THR A 178 -7.02 -20.19 4.71
CA THR A 178 -6.39 -18.87 4.76
C THR A 178 -6.12 -18.36 3.34
N LEU A 179 -6.73 -17.24 3.00
CA LEU A 179 -6.38 -16.40 1.86
C LEU A 179 -5.17 -15.52 2.24
N VAL A 180 -4.13 -15.56 1.41
CA VAL A 180 -2.95 -14.71 1.57
C VAL A 180 -2.83 -13.82 0.34
N LEU A 181 -2.88 -12.50 0.56
CA LEU A 181 -2.67 -11.49 -0.46
C LEU A 181 -1.26 -10.91 -0.28
N THR A 182 -0.46 -10.86 -1.33
CA THR A 182 0.87 -10.24 -1.32
C THR A 182 0.91 -9.12 -2.34
N VAL A 183 1.07 -7.90 -1.86
CA VAL A 183 1.27 -6.71 -2.68
C VAL A 183 2.77 -6.41 -2.69
N ASP A 184 3.36 -6.48 -3.87
CA ASP A 184 4.72 -5.99 -4.09
C ASP A 184 4.62 -4.47 -4.31
N LEU A 185 5.16 -3.68 -3.37
CA LEU A 185 5.24 -2.23 -3.52
C LEU A 185 6.32 -1.95 -4.55
N ALA A 186 5.88 -1.82 -5.81
CA ALA A 186 6.75 -1.58 -6.94
C ALA A 186 7.61 -0.32 -6.74
N GLN A 187 8.77 -0.30 -7.40
CA GLN A 187 9.65 0.86 -7.42
C GLN A 187 8.97 2.07 -8.03
N VAL A 188 8.44 2.96 -7.19
CA VAL A 188 8.25 4.36 -7.59
C VAL A 188 9.64 4.94 -7.81
N ASN A 189 10.05 5.01 -9.07
CA ASN A 189 11.29 5.64 -9.51
C ASN A 189 10.97 7.07 -9.94
N ALA A 190 10.80 7.96 -8.97
CA ALA A 190 10.86 9.39 -9.25
C ALA A 190 12.34 9.80 -9.34
N PRO A 191 12.70 10.89 -10.04
CA PRO A 191 14.07 11.39 -10.05
C PRO A 191 14.58 11.58 -8.61
N GLY A 192 15.60 10.80 -8.24
CA GLY A 192 16.19 10.83 -6.90
C GLY A 192 15.39 10.14 -5.80
N THR A 193 14.27 9.45 -6.07
CA THR A 193 13.53 8.68 -5.05
C THR A 193 13.22 7.26 -5.53
N LYS A 194 13.44 6.28 -4.65
CA LYS A 194 13.13 4.85 -4.85
C LYS A 194 12.31 4.36 -3.68
N LEU A 195 11.13 3.80 -3.93
CA LEU A 195 10.37 3.04 -2.94
C LEU A 195 10.51 1.54 -3.23
N SER A 196 10.54 0.67 -2.24
CA SER A 196 10.43 -0.76 -2.45
C SER A 196 9.83 -1.39 -1.20
N GLY A 197 9.12 -2.50 -1.35
CA GLY A 197 8.59 -3.18 -0.19
C GLY A 197 7.64 -4.29 -0.56
N SER A 198 7.11 -4.93 0.47
CA SER A 198 6.07 -5.93 0.35
C SER A 198 5.10 -5.79 1.52
N GLN A 199 3.82 -5.92 1.20
CA GLN A 199 2.76 -6.05 2.18
C GLN A 199 2.09 -7.41 1.99
N VAL A 200 1.95 -8.15 3.08
CA VAL A 200 1.27 -9.43 3.12
C VAL A 200 0.06 -9.31 4.01
N VAL A 201 -1.11 -9.64 3.49
CA VAL A 201 -2.38 -9.62 4.20
C VAL A 201 -2.92 -11.04 4.29
N LYS A 202 -3.39 -11.43 5.47
CA LYS A 202 -3.96 -12.75 5.74
C LYS A 202 -5.41 -12.61 6.17
N CYS A 203 -6.26 -13.43 5.55
CA CYS A 203 -7.67 -13.51 5.86
C CYS A 203 -8.10 -14.98 5.96
N VAL A 204 -9.06 -15.29 6.80
CA VAL A 204 -9.61 -16.66 6.93
C VAL A 204 -11.06 -16.66 6.52
N LYS A 205 -11.46 -17.70 5.78
CA LYS A 205 -12.83 -17.82 5.27
C LYS A 205 -13.85 -17.84 6.41
N LYS A 206 -14.98 -17.14 6.24
CA LYS A 206 -16.15 -17.28 7.11
C LYS A 206 -17.10 -18.38 6.63
#